data_AF-A0A1S3HKN5-F1
#
_entry.id   AF-A0A1S3HKN5-F1
#
_cell.length_a   1.000
_cell.length_b   1.000
_cell.length_c   1.000
_cell.angle_alpha   90.00
_cell.angle_beta   90.00
_cell.angle_gamma   90.00
#
_symmetry.space_group_name_H-M   'P 1'
#
loop_
_entity.id
_entity.type
_entity.pdbx_description
1 polymer ?
#
loop_
_entity_poly.entity_id
_entity_poly.type
_entity_poly.pdbx_seq_one_letter_code
_entity_poly.pdbx_strand_id
1 'polypeptide(L)'
;MVAVGLEEVGVEDYMKGNYFSGEVYIDQKQQCYKDMGYKRYGILSGLMSILKKVSRAAMAKAKEQNITGDFKGDGFQNGGTIIVSAGGSECLLNWRQENPGEHVPLEDVLKALGIDGGAPATEQKAEAPKVVCEDDVCYKK
;
A
#
# COMPACT_ATOMS: atom_id res chain seq x y z
N MET A 1 -11.68 -5.80 5.69
CA MET A 1 -10.96 -4.56 5.33
C MET A 1 -11.31 -4.20 3.90
N VAL A 2 -11.23 -2.93 3.54
CA VAL A 2 -11.52 -2.43 2.19
C VAL A 2 -10.31 -1.64 1.70
N ALA A 3 -9.97 -1.79 0.42
CA ALA A 3 -9.01 -0.94 -0.28
C ALA A 3 -9.76 -0.05 -1.27
N VAL A 4 -9.36 1.23 -1.34
CA VAL A 4 -9.86 2.18 -2.33
C VAL A 4 -8.70 2.58 -3.21
N GLY A 5 -8.77 2.20 -4.49
CA GLY A 5 -7.81 2.53 -5.53
C GLY A 5 -8.19 3.82 -6.25
N LEU A 6 -7.17 4.48 -6.80
CA LEU A 6 -7.30 5.79 -7.46
C LEU A 6 -7.83 5.70 -8.89
N GLU A 7 -7.44 4.65 -9.60
CA GLU A 7 -7.68 4.45 -11.03
C GLU A 7 -7.62 2.96 -11.38
N GLU A 8 -8.02 2.61 -12.59
CA GLU A 8 -8.10 1.21 -13.05
C GLU A 8 -6.74 0.65 -13.51
N VAL A 9 -5.73 1.51 -13.67
CA VAL A 9 -4.38 1.11 -14.10
C VAL A 9 -3.79 0.12 -13.09
N GLY A 10 -3.44 -1.09 -13.56
CA GLY A 10 -2.83 -2.13 -12.75
C GLY A 10 -3.80 -2.94 -11.87
N VAL A 11 -5.10 -2.63 -11.86
CA VAL A 11 -6.08 -3.32 -11.03
C VAL A 11 -6.18 -4.81 -11.37
N GLU A 12 -6.18 -5.17 -12.65
CA GLU A 12 -6.24 -6.57 -13.04
C GLU A 12 -5.07 -7.39 -12.48
N ASP A 13 -3.85 -6.88 -12.61
CA ASP A 13 -2.64 -7.57 -12.15
C ASP A 13 -2.58 -7.62 -10.62
N TYR A 14 -3.06 -6.56 -9.94
CA TYR A 14 -3.21 -6.53 -8.50
C TYR A 14 -4.18 -7.61 -8.00
N MET A 15 -5.34 -7.75 -8.65
CA MET A 15 -6.34 -8.76 -8.30
C MET A 15 -5.83 -10.17 -8.59
N LYS A 16 -5.20 -10.39 -9.75
CA LYS A 16 -4.57 -11.69 -10.11
C LYS A 16 -3.48 -12.09 -9.12
N GLY A 17 -2.72 -11.11 -8.61
CA GLY A 17 -1.66 -11.32 -7.62
C GLY A 17 -2.16 -11.69 -6.22
N ASN A 18 -3.44 -11.47 -5.90
CA ASN A 18 -4.05 -11.76 -4.60
C ASN A 18 -3.28 -11.16 -3.41
N TYR A 19 -2.79 -9.92 -3.58
CA TYR A 19 -2.01 -9.21 -2.55
C TYR A 19 -2.84 -8.69 -1.38
N PHE A 20 -4.18 -8.65 -1.54
CA PHE A 20 -5.12 -8.17 -0.53
C PHE A 20 -6.38 -9.03 -0.57
N SER A 21 -6.81 -9.49 0.60
CA SER A 21 -7.95 -10.40 0.75
C SER A 21 -9.29 -9.69 1.00
N GLY A 22 -9.28 -8.36 1.10
CA GLY A 22 -10.48 -7.56 1.29
C GLY A 22 -11.10 -7.10 -0.03
N GLU A 23 -12.20 -6.35 0.06
CA GLU A 23 -12.86 -5.76 -1.10
C GLU A 23 -12.04 -4.59 -1.65
N VAL A 24 -11.98 -4.48 -2.97
CA VAL A 24 -11.27 -3.40 -3.68
C VAL A 24 -12.29 -2.58 -4.45
N TYR A 25 -12.33 -1.27 -4.21
CA TYR A 25 -13.15 -0.31 -4.96
C TYR A 25 -12.24 0.68 -5.69
N ILE A 26 -12.67 1.17 -6.84
CA ILE A 26 -11.94 2.19 -7.61
C ILE A 26 -12.72 3.51 -7.57
N ASP A 27 -12.13 4.54 -7.00
CA ASP A 27 -12.68 5.89 -6.95
C ASP A 27 -12.04 6.75 -8.05
N GLN A 28 -12.49 6.55 -9.29
CA GLN A 28 -11.96 7.30 -10.45
C GLN A 28 -12.16 8.82 -10.33
N LYS A 29 -13.15 9.27 -9.55
CA LYS A 29 -13.39 10.71 -9.31
C LYS A 29 -12.48 11.28 -8.23
N GLN A 30 -11.75 10.40 -7.53
CA GLN A 30 -10.86 10.72 -6.42
C GLN A 30 -11.59 11.49 -5.31
N GLN A 31 -12.89 11.25 -5.16
CA GLN A 31 -13.72 11.94 -4.18
C GLN A 31 -13.34 11.57 -2.75
N CYS A 32 -13.12 10.28 -2.47
CA CYS A 32 -12.63 9.81 -1.18
C CYS A 32 -11.30 10.49 -0.84
N TYR A 33 -10.37 10.58 -1.79
CA TYR A 33 -9.07 11.24 -1.59
C TYR A 33 -9.24 12.72 -1.22
N LYS A 34 -10.12 13.45 -1.92
CA LYS A 34 -10.43 14.85 -1.63
C LYS A 34 -11.07 15.02 -0.25
N ASP A 35 -12.08 14.22 0.07
CA ASP A 35 -12.84 14.30 1.32
C ASP A 35 -11.95 13.98 2.54
N MET A 36 -10.98 13.08 2.38
CA MET A 36 -9.99 12.74 3.41
C MET A 36 -8.84 13.76 3.52
N GLY A 37 -8.81 14.77 2.65
CA GLY A 37 -7.75 15.80 2.61
C GLY A 37 -6.41 15.26 2.12
N TYR A 38 -6.43 14.18 1.33
CA TYR A 38 -5.25 13.65 0.65
C TYR A 38 -4.87 14.62 -0.48
N LYS A 39 -3.58 14.68 -0.78
CA LYS A 39 -2.97 15.67 -1.67
C LYS A 39 -2.19 15.01 -2.77
N ARG A 40 -2.28 15.63 -3.93
CA ARG A 40 -1.36 15.36 -5.03
C ARG A 40 -0.11 16.22 -4.86
N TYR A 41 1.06 15.60 -4.81
CA TYR A 41 2.32 16.32 -4.79
C TYR A 41 2.50 17.10 -6.09
N GLY A 42 2.93 18.36 -6.00
CA GLY A 42 3.44 19.07 -7.18
C GLY A 42 4.75 18.42 -7.66
N ILE A 43 5.03 18.48 -8.97
CA ILE A 43 6.20 17.80 -9.59
C ILE A 43 7.51 18.08 -8.83
N LEU A 44 7.76 19.34 -8.45
CA LEU A 44 8.96 19.71 -7.69
C LEU A 44 8.98 19.10 -6.28
N SER A 45 7.84 19.11 -5.59
CA SER A 45 7.72 18.52 -4.24
C SER A 45 7.85 16.99 -4.29
N GLY A 46 7.27 16.35 -5.31
CA GLY A 46 7.38 14.91 -5.55
C GLY A 46 8.82 14.48 -5.88
N LEU A 47 9.54 15.24 -6.71
CA LEU A 47 10.96 14.95 -6.97
C LEU A 47 11.79 15.07 -5.69
N MET A 48 11.55 16.11 -4.88
CA MET A 48 12.25 16.30 -3.61
C MET A 48 11.91 15.22 -2.57
N SER A 49 10.68 14.67 -2.59
CA SER A 49 10.29 13.59 -1.68
C SER A 49 10.94 12.25 -2.06
N ILE A 50 11.22 12.01 -3.35
CA ILE A 50 12.00 10.84 -3.81
C ILE A 50 13.45 10.88 -3.28
N LEU A 51 14.02 12.06 -3.04
CA LEU A 51 15.38 12.19 -2.49
C LEU A 51 15.47 11.84 -0.99
N LYS A 52 14.34 11.68 -0.29
CA LYS A 52 14.31 11.32 1.13
C LYS A 52 14.89 9.92 1.37
N LYS A 53 15.43 9.69 2.57
CA LYS A 53 16.10 8.43 2.93
C LYS A 53 15.19 7.21 2.78
N VAL A 54 13.91 7.35 3.17
CA VAL A 54 12.89 6.30 3.08
C VAL A 54 12.69 5.86 1.62
N SER A 55 12.45 6.82 0.73
CA SER A 55 12.28 6.58 -0.71
C SER A 55 13.52 5.93 -1.33
N ARG A 56 14.74 6.38 -0.98
CA ARG A 56 15.98 5.80 -1.49
C ARG A 56 16.22 4.37 -0.99
N ALA A 57 15.90 4.08 0.27
CA ALA A 57 16.00 2.74 0.83
C ALA A 57 15.03 1.76 0.15
N ALA A 58 13.79 2.19 -0.10
CA ALA A 58 12.81 1.42 -0.87
C ALA A 58 13.30 1.12 -2.29
N MET A 59 13.85 2.13 -2.99
CA MET A 59 14.42 1.95 -4.34
C MET A 59 15.61 0.99 -4.37
N ALA A 60 16.48 1.03 -3.36
CA ALA A 60 17.61 0.11 -3.25
C ALA A 60 17.14 -1.35 -3.08
N LYS A 61 16.14 -1.57 -2.22
CA LYS A 61 15.52 -2.89 -2.02
C LYS A 61 14.83 -3.41 -3.27
N ALA A 62 14.10 -2.56 -3.99
CA ALA A 62 13.46 -2.92 -5.25
C ALA A 62 14.50 -3.35 -6.30
N LYS A 63 15.62 -2.64 -6.38
CA LYS A 63 16.73 -2.98 -7.31
C LYS A 63 17.35 -4.33 -6.99
N GLU A 64 17.54 -4.67 -5.71
CA GLU A 64 18.03 -5.99 -5.28
C GLU A 64 17.10 -7.13 -5.72
N GLN A 65 15.79 -6.85 -5.78
CA GLN A 65 14.77 -7.80 -6.19
C GLN A 65 14.48 -7.79 -7.70
N ASN A 66 15.26 -7.04 -8.50
CA ASN A 66 15.03 -6.84 -9.93
C ASN A 66 13.62 -6.29 -10.26
N ILE A 67 13.03 -5.55 -9.33
CA ILE A 67 11.74 -4.89 -9.54
C ILE A 67 11.99 -3.56 -10.22
N THR A 68 11.43 -3.40 -11.42
CA THR A 68 11.48 -2.14 -12.18
C THR A 68 10.28 -1.27 -11.87
N GLY A 69 10.44 0.05 -11.95
CA GLY A 69 9.33 0.98 -11.77
C GLY A 69 8.31 0.90 -12.90
N ASP A 70 7.04 0.79 -12.56
CA ASP A 70 5.93 1.08 -13.48
C ASP A 70 5.57 2.57 -13.34
N PHE A 71 5.80 3.34 -14.39
CA PHE A 71 5.55 4.79 -14.42
C PHE A 71 4.18 5.13 -15.03
N LYS A 72 3.30 4.14 -15.20
CA LYS A 72 1.92 4.35 -15.66
C LYS A 72 1.05 4.85 -14.50
N GLY A 73 0.06 5.68 -14.83
CA GLY A 73 -0.89 6.21 -13.85
C GLY A 73 -0.40 7.43 -13.07
N ASP A 74 -1.06 7.72 -11.96
CA ASP A 74 -0.75 8.86 -11.09
C ASP A 74 0.12 8.45 -9.88
N GLY A 75 1.42 8.64 -10.02
CA GLY A 75 2.39 8.41 -8.94
C GLY A 75 2.51 9.54 -7.91
N PHE A 76 1.74 10.62 -8.03
CA PHE A 76 1.87 11.80 -7.16
C PHE A 76 0.74 11.96 -6.16
N GLN A 77 -0.34 11.19 -6.28
CA GLN A 77 -1.41 11.19 -5.30
C GLN A 77 -0.95 10.42 -4.06
N ASN A 78 -1.01 11.05 -2.88
CA ASN A 78 -0.73 10.34 -1.64
C ASN A 78 -1.94 9.50 -1.20
N GLY A 79 -1.66 8.50 -0.36
CA GLY A 79 -2.66 7.64 0.27
C GLY A 79 -2.71 7.82 1.78
N GLY A 80 -3.33 6.86 2.45
CA GLY A 80 -3.44 6.82 3.89
C GLY A 80 -4.15 5.58 4.40
N THR A 81 -4.44 5.56 5.69
CA THR A 81 -5.20 4.51 6.35
C THR A 81 -6.20 5.14 7.28
N ILE A 82 -7.46 4.72 7.16
CA ILE A 82 -8.52 5.10 8.07
C ILE A 82 -9.04 3.86 8.79
N ILE A 83 -9.25 3.99 10.09
CA ILE A 83 -9.93 3.00 10.91
C ILE A 83 -11.16 3.68 11.49
N VAL A 84 -12.33 3.07 11.29
CA VAL A 84 -13.60 3.56 11.82
C VAL A 84 -14.23 2.53 12.74
N SER A 85 -15.09 3.00 13.65
CA SER A 85 -15.93 2.12 14.46
C SER A 85 -16.88 1.30 13.58
N ALA A 86 -17.41 0.20 14.13
CA ALA A 86 -18.48 -0.54 13.48
C ALA A 86 -19.68 0.39 13.20
N GLY A 87 -20.18 0.37 11.97
CA GLY A 87 -21.22 1.29 11.51
C GLY A 87 -20.72 2.67 11.07
N GLY A 88 -19.41 2.95 11.18
CA GLY A 88 -18.79 4.16 10.63
C GLY A 88 -19.12 5.46 11.39
N SER A 89 -19.59 5.37 12.63
CA SER A 89 -20.00 6.53 13.42
C SER A 89 -18.83 7.38 13.92
N GLU A 90 -17.65 6.76 14.09
CA GLU A 90 -16.47 7.40 14.64
C GLU A 90 -15.23 7.03 13.84
N CYS A 91 -14.33 8.01 13.66
CA CYS A 91 -13.01 7.80 13.08
C CYS A 91 -12.00 7.57 14.21
N LEU A 92 -11.51 6.33 14.31
CA LEU A 92 -10.57 5.88 15.35
C LEU A 92 -9.13 6.20 14.97
N LEU A 93 -8.80 6.17 13.67
CA LEU A 93 -7.50 6.56 13.13
C LEU A 93 -7.69 7.20 11.76
N ASN A 94 -7.00 8.32 11.52
CA ASN A 94 -6.84 8.90 10.19
C ASN A 94 -5.36 9.20 9.97
N TRP A 95 -4.66 8.22 9.40
CA TRP A 95 -3.25 8.35 9.06
C TRP A 95 -3.10 8.72 7.59
N ARG A 96 -2.27 9.74 7.31
CA ARG A 96 -2.02 10.25 5.96
C ARG A 96 -0.56 10.07 5.61
N GLN A 97 -0.30 9.55 4.42
CA GLN A 97 1.05 9.42 3.91
C GLN A 97 1.58 10.81 3.54
N GLU A 98 2.69 11.23 4.16
CA GLU A 98 3.35 12.50 3.83
C GLU A 98 4.52 12.34 2.86
N ASN A 99 5.11 11.14 2.80
CA ASN A 99 6.18 10.82 1.87
C ASN A 99 5.93 9.50 1.13
N PRO A 100 6.37 9.38 -0.13
CA PRO A 100 6.30 8.12 -0.86
C PRO A 100 6.99 6.99 -0.08
N GLY A 101 6.33 5.84 -0.03
CA GLY A 101 6.86 4.64 0.64
C GLY A 101 6.71 4.62 2.16
N GLU A 102 6.08 5.63 2.76
CA GLU A 102 5.65 5.53 4.16
C GLU A 102 4.38 4.69 4.27
N HIS A 103 4.25 3.99 5.41
CA HIS A 103 3.10 3.19 5.77
C HIS A 103 2.63 3.56 7.17
N VAL A 104 1.35 3.32 7.48
CA VAL A 104 0.83 3.48 8.83
C VAL A 104 1.62 2.60 9.80
N PRO A 105 2.11 3.13 10.93
CA PRO A 105 2.80 2.32 11.93
C PRO A 105 1.85 1.27 12.52
N LEU A 106 2.34 0.04 12.69
CA LEU A 106 1.50 -1.06 13.17
C LEU A 106 1.03 -0.82 14.62
N GLU A 107 1.85 -0.16 15.42
CA GLU A 107 1.50 0.30 16.77
C GLU A 107 0.29 1.23 16.79
N ASP A 108 0.17 2.14 15.82
CA ASP A 108 -0.98 3.05 15.71
C ASP A 108 -2.25 2.28 15.33
N VAL A 109 -2.12 1.29 14.43
CA VAL A 109 -3.21 0.40 14.05
C VAL A 109 -3.69 -0.43 15.24
N LEU A 110 -2.78 -1.08 15.97
CA LEU A 110 -3.12 -1.90 17.13
C LEU A 110 -3.77 -1.08 18.24
N LYS A 111 -3.23 0.12 18.51
CA LYS A 111 -3.81 1.05 19.47
C LYS A 111 -5.21 1.48 19.08
N ALA A 112 -5.44 1.82 17.81
CA ALA A 112 -6.76 2.20 17.30
C ALA A 112 -7.78 1.05 17.38
N LEU A 113 -7.31 -0.19 17.28
CA LEU A 113 -8.14 -1.40 17.41
C LEU A 113 -8.31 -1.88 18.86
N GLY A 114 -7.63 -1.25 19.84
CA GLY A 114 -7.65 -1.68 21.24
C GLY A 114 -7.00 -3.05 21.48
N ILE A 115 -6.01 -3.42 20.67
CA ILE A 115 -5.32 -4.72 20.77
C ILE A 115 -4.04 -4.55 21.61
N ASP A 116 -4.03 -5.15 22.79
CA ASP A 116 -2.84 -5.23 23.66
C ASP A 116 -1.91 -6.36 23.20
N GLY A 117 -0.59 -6.13 23.17
CA GLY A 117 0.40 -7.16 22.82
C GLY A 117 1.57 -6.72 21.94
N GLY A 118 1.55 -5.49 21.44
CA GLY A 118 2.61 -4.94 20.59
C GLY A 118 2.61 -5.53 19.17
N ALA A 119 3.25 -4.81 18.24
CA ALA A 119 3.46 -5.29 16.89
C ALA A 119 4.35 -6.55 16.93
N PRO A 120 3.97 -7.68 16.28
CA PRO A 120 4.92 -8.75 16.05
C PRO A 120 6.14 -8.18 15.31
N ALA A 121 7.34 -8.61 15.67
CA ALA A 121 8.56 -8.19 14.99
C ALA A 121 8.38 -8.38 13.48
N THR A 122 8.67 -7.33 12.70
CA THR A 122 8.43 -7.25 11.26
C THR A 122 9.38 -8.16 10.49
N GLU A 123 9.24 -9.47 10.66
CA GLU A 123 9.87 -10.52 9.87
C GLU A 123 8.78 -11.41 9.30
N GLN A 124 8.03 -10.87 8.34
CA GLN A 124 7.39 -11.71 7.34
C GLN A 124 8.05 -11.39 6.01
N LYS A 125 9.20 -12.04 5.77
CA LYS A 125 9.49 -12.52 4.42
C LYS A 125 8.29 -13.40 4.08
N ALA A 126 7.33 -12.86 3.33
CA ALA A 126 6.43 -13.71 2.59
C ALA A 126 7.35 -14.57 1.70
N GLU A 127 7.56 -15.82 2.10
CA GLU A 127 8.30 -16.79 1.31
C GLU A 127 7.50 -16.91 0.01
N ALA A 128 8.10 -16.46 -1.10
CA ALA A 128 7.49 -16.61 -2.41
C ALA A 128 7.11 -18.08 -2.57
N PRO A 129 5.87 -18.39 -2.99
CA PRO A 129 5.45 -19.77 -3.09
C PRO A 129 6.40 -20.52 -4.02
N LYS A 130 6.96 -21.63 -3.52
CA LYS A 130 7.93 -22.44 -4.27
C LYS A 130 7.19 -23.11 -5.42
N VAL A 131 7.37 -22.57 -6.63
CA VAL A 131 6.90 -23.21 -7.85
C VAL A 131 7.85 -24.36 -8.16
N VAL A 132 7.31 -25.58 -8.19
CA VAL A 132 8.02 -26.79 -8.60
C VAL A 132 7.63 -27.07 -10.05
N CYS A 133 8.62 -27.27 -10.91
CA CYS A 133 8.41 -27.62 -12.31
C CYS A 133 8.99 -29.01 -12.57
N GLU A 134 8.14 -29.93 -13.01
CA GLU A 134 8.51 -31.29 -13.45
C GLU A 134 7.84 -31.55 -14.80
N ASP A 135 8.58 -32.11 -15.76
CA ASP A 135 8.09 -32.57 -17.07
C ASP A 135 7.09 -31.62 -17.75
N ASP A 136 7.53 -30.36 -17.94
CA ASP A 136 6.78 -29.28 -18.59
C ASP A 136 5.52 -28.78 -17.86
N VAL A 137 5.29 -29.20 -16.61
CA VAL A 137 4.20 -28.71 -15.77
C VAL A 137 4.74 -28.07 -14.49
N CYS A 138 4.44 -26.79 -14.32
CA CYS A 138 4.75 -26.07 -13.08
C CYS A 138 3.50 -26.00 -12.19
N TYR A 139 3.65 -26.38 -10.93
CA TYR A 139 2.59 -26.26 -9.93
C TYR A 139 3.09 -25.60 -8.65
N LYS A 140 2.16 -24.94 -7.95
CA LYS A 140 2.41 -24.23 -6.69
C LYS A 140 2.33 -25.24 -5.55
N LYS A 141 3.42 -25.40 -4.79
CA LYS A 141 3.42 -26.16 -3.53
C LYS A 141 3.00 -25.28 -2.35
#